data_AF-A0A7S3DKX9-F1
#
_entry.id   AF-A0A7S3DKX9-F1
#
_cell.length_a   1.000
_cell.length_b   1.000
_cell.length_c   1.000
_cell.angle_alpha   90.00
_cell.angle_beta   90.00
_cell.angle_gamma   90.00
#
_symmetry.space_group_name_H-M   'P 1'
#
loop_
_entity.id
_entity.type
_entity.pdbx_description
1 polymer ?
#
loop_
_entity_poly.entity_id
_entity_poly.type
_entity_poly.pdbx_seq_one_letter_code
_entity_poly.pdbx_strand_id
1 'polypeptide(L)'
;MRDEKAAAERRRKNNDDDLTFCLSLPNKIVWVESVLVQARGKNDWGIIYNAAQFEETLSYSVEGTSQNRNRVVGGRFPSPSSYVYREYQRSYHGVCPCITASEYKGCATDNRRASRFYGRRLTIEECAKRMGFTVPQDWYTTPKKLGGKATDYTASSWRMELYKVIGSGVCVYVAEAFGKAAMDGAEYFKMEGAGSKFVPASGEEGGNEEKEEKETSVKNEEGRGKDKQGEKGEGGEAGRKGEEVKA
;
A
#
# COMPACT_ATOMS: atom_id res chain seq x y z
N MET A 1 16.78 27.41 -0.15
CA MET A 1 17.06 26.43 -1.24
C MET A 1 18.23 25.48 -0.95
N ARG A 2 19.39 25.93 -0.42
CA ARG A 2 20.51 25.02 -0.04
C ARG A 2 20.19 24.14 1.19
N ASP A 3 19.49 24.68 2.19
CA ASP A 3 19.13 23.92 3.40
C ASP A 3 18.07 22.85 3.17
N GLU A 4 17.14 23.07 2.24
CA GLU A 4 16.15 22.06 1.86
C GLU A 4 16.77 20.88 1.13
N LYS A 5 17.82 21.12 0.33
CA LYS A 5 18.55 20.08 -0.38
C LYS A 5 19.35 19.21 0.59
N ALA A 6 20.06 19.84 1.53
CA ALA A 6 20.78 19.14 2.60
C ALA A 6 19.85 18.38 3.57
N ALA A 7 18.69 18.96 3.90
CA ALA A 7 17.68 18.27 4.71
C ALA A 7 17.01 17.11 3.96
N ALA A 8 16.74 17.26 2.66
CA ALA A 8 16.22 16.19 1.81
C ALA A 8 17.24 15.06 1.62
N GLU A 9 18.53 15.39 1.57
CA GLU A 9 19.64 14.44 1.45
C GLU A 9 19.90 13.69 2.77
N ARG A 10 19.85 14.37 3.93
CA ARG A 10 19.84 13.71 5.25
C ARG A 10 18.63 12.79 5.43
N ARG A 11 17.42 13.24 5.04
CA ARG A 11 16.21 12.40 5.04
C ARG A 11 16.30 11.22 4.06
N ARG A 12 17.12 11.31 3.01
CA ARG A 12 17.33 10.22 2.05
C ARG A 12 18.27 9.16 2.63
N LYS A 13 19.34 9.57 3.32
CA LYS A 13 20.20 8.67 4.11
C LYS A 13 19.41 7.93 5.21
N ASN A 14 18.54 8.64 5.92
CA ASN A 14 17.79 8.05 7.03
C ASN A 14 16.88 6.86 6.63
N ASN A 15 16.28 6.84 5.44
CA ASN A 15 15.37 5.74 5.07
C ASN A 15 16.13 4.41 4.82
N ASP A 16 17.34 4.48 4.26
CA ASP A 16 18.20 3.29 4.09
C ASP A 16 18.89 2.93 5.43
N ASP A 17 19.18 3.94 6.27
CA ASP A 17 19.67 3.74 7.64
C ASP A 17 18.63 3.03 8.52
N ASP A 18 17.33 3.33 8.39
CA ASP A 18 16.28 2.72 9.22
C ASP A 18 16.11 1.22 8.94
N LEU A 19 16.02 0.81 7.66
CA LEU A 19 15.95 -0.61 7.30
C LEU A 19 17.25 -1.33 7.68
N THR A 20 18.41 -0.73 7.40
CA THR A 20 19.71 -1.30 7.75
C THR A 20 19.84 -1.48 9.26
N PHE A 21 19.45 -0.48 10.05
CA PHE A 21 19.39 -0.55 11.50
C PHE A 21 18.46 -1.67 11.97
N CYS A 22 17.22 -1.73 11.48
CA CYS A 22 16.27 -2.79 11.84
C CYS A 22 16.80 -4.19 11.51
N LEU A 23 17.51 -4.33 10.38
CA LEU A 23 18.16 -5.58 9.99
C LEU A 23 19.39 -5.90 10.84
N SER A 24 20.06 -4.92 11.45
CA SER A 24 21.17 -5.19 12.37
C SER A 24 20.73 -5.83 13.70
N LEU A 25 19.44 -5.73 14.04
CA LEU A 25 18.89 -6.32 15.25
C LEU A 25 18.91 -7.86 15.17
N PRO A 26 19.09 -8.57 16.30
CA PRO A 26 19.22 -10.04 16.33
C PRO A 26 17.91 -10.79 16.05
N ASN A 27 16.83 -10.07 15.75
CA ASN A 27 15.51 -10.64 15.49
C ASN A 27 15.51 -11.46 14.20
N LYS A 28 15.08 -12.73 14.32
CA LYS A 28 14.89 -13.64 13.16
C LYS A 28 13.82 -13.12 12.22
N ILE A 29 12.71 -12.65 12.77
CA ILE A 29 11.61 -12.05 12.04
C ILE A 29 11.62 -10.53 12.27
N VAL A 30 11.73 -9.78 11.18
CA VAL A 30 11.72 -8.32 11.16
C VAL A 30 10.85 -7.86 10.00
N TRP A 31 9.86 -7.04 10.31
CA TRP A 31 9.02 -6.35 9.34
C TRP A 31 9.26 -4.85 9.47
N VAL A 32 9.72 -4.22 8.38
CA VAL A 32 9.85 -2.77 8.27
C VAL A 32 8.90 -2.28 7.19
N GLU A 33 8.08 -1.28 7.51
CA GLU A 33 7.11 -0.69 6.59
C GLU A 33 7.34 0.81 6.45
N SER A 34 7.05 1.34 5.26
CA SER A 34 6.98 2.78 5.04
C SER A 34 5.86 3.16 4.08
N VAL A 35 5.39 4.40 4.20
CA VAL A 35 4.46 5.02 3.26
C VAL A 35 5.10 5.05 1.88
N LEU A 36 4.41 4.59 0.83
CA LEU A 36 4.90 4.71 -0.54
C LEU A 36 5.06 6.20 -0.94
N VAL A 37 6.30 6.65 -1.09
CA VAL A 37 6.62 8.02 -1.53
C VAL A 37 6.61 8.09 -3.06
N GLN A 38 6.03 9.15 -3.62
CA GLN A 38 5.87 9.30 -5.08
C GLN A 38 7.13 9.81 -5.81
N ALA A 39 8.19 10.16 -5.08
CA ALA A 39 9.42 10.67 -5.66
C ALA A 39 10.28 9.53 -6.25
N ARG A 40 10.86 9.76 -7.43
CA ARG A 40 11.69 8.76 -8.14
C ARG A 40 12.90 8.33 -7.30
N GLY A 41 13.13 7.01 -7.21
CA GLY A 41 14.23 6.43 -6.43
C GLY A 41 14.07 6.63 -4.92
N LYS A 42 12.83 6.51 -4.43
CA LYS A 42 12.50 6.47 -3.00
C LYS A 42 11.68 5.22 -2.74
N ASN A 43 12.05 4.48 -1.69
CA ASN A 43 11.42 3.24 -1.26
C ASN A 43 11.46 2.11 -2.31
N ASP A 44 12.60 1.96 -3.00
CA ASP A 44 12.92 0.83 -3.88
C ASP A 44 13.52 -0.38 -3.13
N TRP A 45 13.66 -0.28 -1.81
CA TRP A 45 14.23 -1.31 -0.94
C TRP A 45 13.29 -2.46 -0.56
N GLY A 46 12.03 -2.45 -0.99
CA GLY A 46 11.04 -3.42 -0.53
C GLY A 46 9.93 -3.73 -1.53
N ILE A 47 9.04 -4.63 -1.13
CA ILE A 47 7.87 -5.07 -1.89
C ILE A 47 6.71 -4.11 -1.62
N ILE A 48 6.02 -3.68 -2.68
CA ILE A 48 4.87 -2.80 -2.55
C ILE A 48 3.61 -3.64 -2.33
N TYR A 49 2.86 -3.30 -1.30
CA TYR A 49 1.55 -3.86 -1.01
C TYR A 49 0.49 -2.77 -0.98
N ASN A 50 -0.72 -3.10 -1.41
CA ASN A 50 -1.92 -2.34 -1.15
C ASN A 50 -2.75 -3.08 -0.10
N ALA A 51 -3.22 -2.39 0.95
CA ALA A 51 -4.03 -2.99 2.00
C ALA A 51 -5.24 -3.77 1.44
N ALA A 52 -5.87 -3.25 0.40
CA ALA A 52 -6.95 -3.94 -0.30
C ALA A 52 -6.58 -5.31 -0.86
N GLN A 53 -5.31 -5.72 -0.93
CA GLN A 53 -4.93 -7.10 -1.31
C GLN A 53 -5.26 -8.15 -0.24
N PHE A 54 -5.39 -7.74 1.02
CA PHE A 54 -5.48 -8.63 2.18
C PHE A 54 -6.91 -8.85 2.69
N GLU A 55 -7.90 -8.31 1.99
CA GLU A 55 -9.30 -8.56 2.29
C GLU A 55 -9.90 -9.52 1.28
N GLU A 56 -10.55 -10.58 1.75
CA GLU A 56 -11.15 -11.59 0.88
C GLU A 56 -12.18 -10.97 -0.09
N THR A 57 -13.03 -10.08 0.42
CA THR A 57 -14.03 -9.34 -0.37
C THR A 57 -13.78 -7.84 -0.30
N LEU A 58 -13.69 -7.17 -1.45
CA LEU A 58 -13.64 -5.71 -1.50
C LEU A 58 -15.01 -5.11 -1.19
N SER A 59 -15.02 -4.17 -0.26
CA SER A 59 -16.17 -3.34 0.02
C SER A 59 -16.04 -1.99 -0.67
N TYR A 60 -17.02 -1.72 -1.53
CA TYR A 60 -17.17 -0.47 -2.26
C TYR A 60 -18.11 0.52 -1.58
N SER A 61 -18.63 0.18 -0.40
CA SER A 61 -19.57 1.02 0.35
C SER A 61 -18.86 1.80 1.45
N VAL A 62 -19.52 2.84 1.98
CA VAL A 62 -19.05 3.62 3.14
C VAL A 62 -18.95 2.80 4.43
N GLU A 63 -19.63 1.66 4.49
CA GLU A 63 -19.62 0.74 5.63
C GLU A 63 -18.49 -0.28 5.60
N GLY A 64 -17.73 -0.34 4.50
CA GLY A 64 -16.61 -1.25 4.35
C GLY A 64 -15.37 -0.92 5.18
N THR A 65 -14.44 -1.87 5.18
CA THR A 65 -13.08 -1.73 5.73
C THR A 65 -12.03 -1.49 4.64
N SER A 66 -12.34 -1.85 3.39
CA SER A 66 -11.42 -1.72 2.25
C SER A 66 -10.92 -0.31 2.03
N GLN A 67 -9.61 -0.17 1.80
CA GLN A 67 -9.00 1.10 1.42
C GLN A 67 -7.75 0.92 0.53
N ASN A 68 -7.50 1.91 -0.32
CA ASN A 68 -6.34 2.01 -1.19
C ASN A 68 -5.10 2.55 -0.44
N ARG A 69 -4.61 1.80 0.55
CA ARG A 69 -3.42 2.16 1.33
C ARG A 69 -2.21 1.41 0.80
N ASN A 70 -1.28 2.13 0.17
CA ASN A 70 -0.05 1.58 -0.37
C ASN A 70 1.11 1.69 0.64
N ARG A 71 1.83 0.59 0.85
CA ARG A 71 3.01 0.50 1.70
C ARG A 71 4.15 -0.20 0.98
N VAL A 72 5.38 0.22 1.27
CA VAL A 72 6.58 -0.53 0.91
C VAL A 72 7.03 -1.31 2.13
N VAL A 73 7.29 -2.59 1.94
CA VAL A 73 7.58 -3.53 3.02
C VAL A 73 8.86 -4.30 2.73
N GLY A 74 9.73 -4.36 3.73
CA GLY A 74 11.05 -4.99 3.68
C GLY A 74 11.40 -5.61 5.03
N GLY A 75 12.56 -6.21 5.12
CA GLY A 75 13.01 -6.92 6.32
C GLY A 75 13.17 -8.42 6.09
N ARG A 76 13.22 -9.18 7.20
CA ARG A 76 13.29 -10.64 7.24
C ARG A 76 11.94 -11.17 7.68
N PHE A 77 10.99 -11.32 6.77
CA PHE A 77 9.67 -11.84 7.09
C PHE A 77 9.28 -12.91 6.07
N PRO A 78 8.56 -13.97 6.48
CA PRO A 78 7.95 -14.90 5.53
C PRO A 78 6.93 -14.16 4.66
N SER A 79 6.94 -14.43 3.35
CA SER A 79 6.02 -13.79 2.41
C SER A 79 4.56 -14.05 2.79
N PRO A 80 3.69 -13.02 2.85
CA PRO A 80 2.27 -13.19 3.15
C PRO A 80 1.45 -13.65 1.94
N SER A 81 2.08 -14.24 0.92
CA SER A 81 1.44 -14.62 -0.36
C SER A 81 0.17 -15.46 -0.21
N SER A 82 0.12 -16.42 0.73
CA SER A 82 -1.07 -17.23 1.01
C SER A 82 -2.25 -16.44 1.59
N TYR A 83 -2.01 -15.20 2.03
CA TYR A 83 -3.00 -14.29 2.61
C TYR A 83 -3.28 -13.07 1.71
N VAL A 84 -2.76 -13.09 0.47
CA VAL A 84 -3.02 -12.10 -0.56
C VAL A 84 -4.09 -12.64 -1.50
N TYR A 85 -5.25 -11.98 -1.53
CA TYR A 85 -6.43 -12.42 -2.31
C TYR A 85 -6.45 -11.88 -3.75
N ARG A 86 -5.52 -11.00 -4.12
CA ARG A 86 -5.48 -10.36 -5.44
C ARG A 86 -4.13 -9.74 -5.77
N GLU A 87 -3.86 -9.63 -7.06
CA GLU A 87 -2.67 -8.96 -7.60
C GLU A 87 -2.61 -7.50 -7.18
N TYR A 88 -1.39 -6.98 -7.06
CA TYR A 88 -1.18 -5.59 -6.68
C TYR A 88 -1.77 -4.62 -7.71
N GLN A 89 -2.63 -3.73 -7.24
CA GLN A 89 -2.96 -2.50 -7.94
C GLN A 89 -2.71 -1.31 -7.04
N ARG A 90 -2.18 -0.23 -7.62
CA ARG A 90 -1.97 1.03 -6.89
C ARG A 90 -3.29 1.60 -6.35
N SER A 91 -4.38 1.41 -7.09
CA SER A 91 -5.73 1.81 -6.70
C SER A 91 -6.74 0.86 -7.33
N TYR A 92 -7.57 0.24 -6.49
CA TYR A 92 -8.75 -0.49 -6.94
C TYR A 92 -9.91 0.49 -7.12
N HIS A 93 -10.63 0.35 -8.23
CA HIS A 93 -11.79 1.19 -8.53
C HIS A 93 -12.89 1.01 -7.48
N GLY A 94 -13.58 2.10 -7.12
CA GLY A 94 -14.67 2.07 -6.14
C GLY A 94 -14.26 1.82 -4.68
N VAL A 95 -12.98 1.56 -4.40
CA VAL A 95 -12.48 1.35 -3.04
C VAL A 95 -12.09 2.70 -2.43
N CYS A 96 -12.40 2.89 -1.14
CA CYS A 96 -12.07 4.10 -0.40
C CYS A 96 -10.58 4.47 -0.55
N PRO A 97 -10.22 5.75 -0.79
CA PRO A 97 -8.84 6.20 -0.69
C PRO A 97 -8.24 5.95 0.70
N CYS A 98 -6.91 6.01 0.78
CA CYS A 98 -6.17 5.85 2.02
C CYS A 98 -6.64 6.80 3.13
N ILE A 99 -6.85 6.28 4.34
CA ILE A 99 -7.01 7.10 5.55
C ILE A 99 -5.65 7.74 5.88
N THR A 100 -5.58 9.07 5.87
CA THR A 100 -4.31 9.79 6.11
C THR A 100 -4.21 10.35 7.52
N ALA A 101 -2.98 10.57 8.00
CA ALA A 101 -2.73 11.28 9.26
C ALA A 101 -3.31 12.70 9.30
N SER A 102 -3.75 13.23 8.16
CA SER A 102 -4.32 14.57 8.00
C SER A 102 -5.83 14.58 7.77
N GLU A 103 -6.51 13.45 8.03
CA GLU A 103 -7.95 13.32 7.77
C GLU A 103 -8.80 14.28 8.61
N TYR A 104 -8.30 14.71 9.77
CA TYR A 104 -8.92 15.73 10.62
C TYR A 104 -9.23 17.05 9.90
N LYS A 105 -8.45 17.38 8.84
CA LYS A 105 -8.69 18.59 8.03
C LYS A 105 -9.99 18.47 7.24
N GLY A 106 -10.34 17.25 6.80
CA GLY A 106 -11.37 17.01 5.79
C GLY A 106 -10.99 17.65 4.45
N CYS A 107 -11.35 17.03 3.32
CA CYS A 107 -11.38 17.73 2.04
C CYS A 107 -12.20 16.94 1.03
N ALA A 108 -13.40 17.43 0.71
CA ALA A 108 -14.24 16.81 -0.32
C ALA A 108 -13.65 16.97 -1.73
N THR A 109 -12.69 17.89 -1.93
CA THR A 109 -12.09 18.20 -3.24
C THR A 109 -10.72 17.53 -3.47
N ASP A 110 -10.02 17.04 -2.44
CA ASP A 110 -8.77 16.29 -2.62
C ASP A 110 -9.07 14.83 -2.93
N ASN A 111 -8.90 14.45 -4.21
CA ASN A 111 -9.18 13.11 -4.72
C ASN A 111 -8.39 11.98 -4.03
N ARG A 112 -7.34 12.32 -3.27
CA ARG A 112 -6.48 11.35 -2.58
C ARG A 112 -6.96 11.02 -1.17
N ARG A 113 -7.94 11.74 -0.63
CA ARG A 113 -8.41 11.59 0.75
C ARG A 113 -9.67 10.78 0.85
N ALA A 114 -9.80 10.03 1.95
CA ALA A 114 -11.02 9.27 2.24
C ALA A 114 -12.25 10.18 2.37
N SER A 115 -12.10 11.39 2.91
CA SER A 115 -13.22 12.34 3.06
C SER A 115 -13.97 12.67 1.78
N ARG A 116 -13.34 12.60 0.60
CA ARG A 116 -14.06 12.70 -0.67
C ARG A 116 -15.00 11.53 -0.91
N PHE A 117 -14.54 10.30 -0.65
CA PHE A 117 -15.34 9.09 -0.81
C PHE A 117 -16.62 9.14 0.02
N TYR A 118 -16.55 9.75 1.20
CA TYR A 118 -17.70 9.94 2.09
C TYR A 118 -18.50 11.22 1.81
N GLY A 119 -18.01 12.12 0.95
CA GLY A 119 -18.60 13.45 0.75
C GLY A 119 -18.53 14.38 1.98
N ARG A 120 -17.83 13.97 3.05
CA ARG A 120 -17.69 14.72 4.30
C ARG A 120 -16.42 14.33 5.04
N ARG A 121 -16.08 15.08 6.10
CA ARG A 121 -15.05 14.65 7.05
C ARG A 121 -15.51 13.37 7.75
N LEU A 122 -14.63 12.37 7.79
CA LEU A 122 -14.85 11.14 8.54
C LEU A 122 -14.75 11.42 10.03
N THR A 123 -15.45 10.65 10.85
CA THR A 123 -15.22 10.60 12.29
C THR A 123 -13.98 9.76 12.63
N ILE A 124 -13.56 9.79 13.89
CA ILE A 124 -12.42 9.01 14.37
C ILE A 124 -12.73 7.51 14.29
N GLU A 125 -13.97 7.14 14.60
CA GLU A 125 -14.51 5.79 14.57
C GLU A 125 -14.56 5.26 13.14
N GLU A 126 -14.98 6.06 12.17
CA GLU A 126 -14.97 5.67 10.75
C GLU A 126 -13.55 5.48 10.22
N CYS A 127 -12.63 6.35 10.63
CA CYS A 127 -11.21 6.18 10.30
C CYS A 127 -10.67 4.86 10.87
N ALA A 128 -10.95 4.55 12.13
CA ALA A 128 -10.50 3.31 12.77
C ALA A 128 -11.14 2.07 12.15
N LYS A 129 -12.44 2.13 11.84
CA LYS A 129 -13.17 1.05 11.16
C LYS A 129 -12.49 0.70 9.84
N ARG A 130 -12.12 1.69 9.03
CA ARG A 130 -11.34 1.48 7.79
C ARG A 130 -9.95 0.89 8.04
N MET A 131 -9.35 1.18 9.19
CA MET A 131 -8.10 0.57 9.62
C MET A 131 -8.30 -0.83 10.22
N GLY A 132 -9.53 -1.33 10.32
CA GLY A 132 -9.86 -2.67 10.81
C GLY A 132 -9.98 -2.78 12.33
N PHE A 133 -10.28 -1.69 13.04
CA PHE A 133 -10.46 -1.75 14.50
C PHE A 133 -11.47 -0.73 15.05
N THR A 134 -11.86 -0.94 16.30
CA THR A 134 -12.69 -0.01 17.08
C THR A 134 -11.82 0.77 18.04
N VAL A 135 -11.97 2.10 18.09
CA VAL A 135 -11.23 2.94 19.03
C VAL A 135 -11.68 2.66 20.46
N PRO A 136 -10.78 2.28 21.38
CA PRO A 136 -11.12 2.13 22.79
C PRO A 136 -11.60 3.45 23.40
N GLN A 137 -12.59 3.41 24.28
CA GLN A 137 -13.18 4.64 24.86
C GLN A 137 -12.13 5.50 25.57
N ASP A 138 -11.15 4.87 26.22
CA ASP A 138 -10.09 5.56 26.96
C ASP A 138 -9.20 6.41 26.05
N TRP A 139 -9.13 6.13 24.76
CA TRP A 139 -8.35 6.95 23.81
C TRP A 139 -8.95 8.35 23.66
N TYR A 140 -10.25 8.55 23.91
CA TYR A 140 -10.87 9.87 23.86
C TYR A 140 -10.53 10.74 25.08
N THR A 141 -10.06 10.14 26.17
CA THR A 141 -9.63 10.87 27.35
C THR A 141 -8.34 11.61 27.05
N THR A 142 -8.38 12.94 27.14
CA THR A 142 -7.18 13.75 26.94
C THR A 142 -6.18 13.47 28.07
N PRO A 143 -4.98 12.95 27.77
CA PRO A 143 -4.01 12.65 28.81
C PRO A 143 -3.54 13.95 29.45
N LYS A 144 -3.42 13.96 30.78
CA LYS A 144 -2.75 15.04 31.55
C LYS A 144 -1.24 14.87 31.57
N LYS A 145 -0.76 13.64 31.31
CA LYS A 145 0.66 13.29 31.23
C LYS A 145 0.89 12.26 30.13
N LEU A 146 2.00 12.38 29.41
CA LEU A 146 2.48 11.40 28.44
C LEU A 146 3.98 11.16 28.69
N GLY A 147 4.39 9.90 28.88
CA GLY A 147 5.79 9.58 29.22
C GLY A 147 6.28 10.26 30.51
N GLY A 148 5.39 10.42 31.50
CA GLY A 148 5.70 11.06 32.79
C GLY A 148 5.70 12.60 32.77
N LYS A 149 5.62 13.23 31.60
CA LYS A 149 5.61 14.69 31.45
C LYS A 149 4.20 15.23 31.34
N ALA A 150 3.94 16.38 31.96
CA ALA A 150 2.68 17.09 31.78
C ALA A 150 2.47 17.46 30.31
N THR A 151 1.23 17.40 29.86
CA THR A 151 0.83 17.74 28.49
C THR A 151 -0.01 19.01 28.48
N ASP A 152 0.05 19.73 27.37
CA ASP A 152 -0.73 20.93 27.08
C ASP A 152 -1.88 20.64 26.09
N TYR A 153 -2.20 19.36 25.88
CA TYR A 153 -3.26 18.96 24.96
C TYR A 153 -4.61 19.54 25.41
N THR A 154 -5.26 20.25 24.48
CA THR A 154 -6.68 20.54 24.52
C THR A 154 -7.45 19.34 23.97
N ALA A 155 -8.75 19.24 24.25
CA ALA A 155 -9.59 18.20 23.65
C ALA A 155 -9.49 18.20 22.11
N SER A 156 -9.42 19.37 21.49
CA SER A 156 -9.29 19.51 20.03
C SER A 156 -7.93 19.03 19.52
N SER A 157 -6.83 19.43 20.15
CA SER A 157 -5.50 18.98 19.71
C SER A 157 -5.29 17.49 19.98
N TRP A 158 -5.86 16.95 21.06
CA TRP A 158 -5.86 15.51 21.30
C TRP A 158 -6.63 14.73 20.23
N ARG A 159 -7.83 15.19 19.85
CA ARG A 159 -8.58 14.58 18.73
C ARG A 159 -7.77 14.59 17.43
N MET A 160 -7.00 15.64 17.16
CA MET A 160 -6.09 15.67 16.00
C MET A 160 -4.98 14.61 16.10
N GLU A 161 -4.42 14.38 17.28
CA GLU A 161 -3.46 13.30 17.49
C GLU A 161 -4.08 11.93 17.24
N LEU A 162 -5.33 11.69 17.64
CA LEU A 162 -6.03 10.44 17.33
C LEU A 162 -6.10 10.20 15.81
N TYR A 163 -6.48 11.21 15.01
CA TYR A 163 -6.44 11.08 13.54
C TYR A 163 -5.03 10.79 13.02
N LYS A 164 -3.99 11.43 13.57
CA LYS A 164 -2.61 11.21 13.14
C LYS A 164 -2.16 9.79 13.41
N VAL A 165 -2.43 9.27 14.61
CA VAL A 165 -2.06 7.90 15.00
C VAL A 165 -2.80 6.88 14.13
N ILE A 166 -4.13 7.01 14.01
CA ILE A 166 -4.95 6.11 13.17
C ILE A 166 -4.49 6.15 11.71
N GLY A 167 -4.36 7.35 11.14
CA GLY A 167 -3.99 7.53 9.74
C GLY A 167 -2.54 7.21 9.42
N SER A 168 -1.66 7.11 10.43
CA SER A 168 -0.26 6.69 10.26
C SER A 168 -0.09 5.18 10.40
N GLY A 169 -0.92 4.50 11.18
CA GLY A 169 -0.79 3.06 11.47
C GLY A 169 -0.93 2.14 10.26
N VAL A 170 -0.72 0.85 10.49
CA VAL A 170 -0.99 -0.22 9.52
C VAL A 170 -2.41 -0.75 9.75
N CYS A 171 -3.12 -1.12 8.68
CA CYS A 171 -4.45 -1.72 8.83
C CYS A 171 -4.31 -3.08 9.53
N VAL A 172 -5.22 -3.38 10.46
CA VAL A 172 -5.19 -4.60 11.29
C VAL A 172 -5.15 -5.86 10.45
N TYR A 173 -5.98 -5.96 9.41
CA TYR A 173 -6.03 -7.12 8.52
C TYR A 173 -4.73 -7.34 7.73
N VAL A 174 -3.97 -6.28 7.44
CA VAL A 174 -2.62 -6.41 6.85
C VAL A 174 -1.65 -6.95 7.89
N ALA A 175 -1.66 -6.38 9.10
CA ALA A 175 -0.80 -6.85 10.18
C ALA A 175 -1.10 -8.31 10.56
N GLU A 176 -2.37 -8.72 10.51
CA GLU A 176 -2.81 -10.09 10.75
C GLU A 176 -2.26 -11.05 9.67
N ALA A 177 -2.35 -10.69 8.38
CA ALA A 177 -1.80 -11.49 7.30
C ALA A 177 -0.29 -11.72 7.43
N PHE A 178 0.47 -10.66 7.77
CA PHE A 178 1.90 -10.76 8.05
C PHE A 178 2.18 -11.58 9.31
N GLY A 179 1.35 -11.43 10.36
CA GLY A 179 1.45 -12.20 11.59
C GLY A 179 1.24 -13.70 11.36
N LYS A 180 0.23 -14.08 10.55
CA LYS A 180 -0.03 -15.47 10.18
C LYS A 180 1.12 -16.06 9.38
N ALA A 181 1.60 -15.36 8.35
CA ALA A 181 2.76 -15.79 7.58
C ALA A 181 4.01 -15.97 8.47
N ALA A 182 4.21 -15.07 9.44
CA ALA A 182 5.29 -15.20 10.42
C ALA A 182 5.15 -16.44 11.31
N MET A 183 3.93 -16.80 11.73
CA MET A 183 3.67 -18.01 12.51
C MET A 183 3.91 -19.27 11.66
N ASP A 184 3.37 -19.33 10.45
CA ASP A 184 3.55 -20.47 9.54
C ASP A 184 5.03 -20.69 9.22
N GLY A 185 5.77 -19.60 8.96
CA GLY A 185 7.21 -19.65 8.75
C GLY A 185 7.99 -20.03 10.01
N ALA A 186 7.57 -19.61 11.19
CA ALA A 186 8.19 -20.01 12.45
C ALA A 186 7.99 -21.50 12.75
N GLU A 187 6.83 -22.07 12.38
CA GLU A 187 6.61 -23.52 12.45
C GLU A 187 7.55 -24.27 11.51
N TYR A 188 7.76 -23.77 10.29
CA TYR A 188 8.76 -24.31 9.36
C TYR A 188 10.18 -24.30 9.96
N PHE A 189 10.63 -23.19 10.57
CA PHE A 189 11.95 -23.10 11.20
C PHE A 189 12.10 -24.03 12.42
N LYS A 190 11.01 -24.34 13.14
CA LYS A 190 11.03 -25.34 14.23
C LYS A 190 11.20 -26.76 13.69
N MET A 191 10.60 -27.07 12.55
CA MET A 191 10.77 -28.37 11.89
C MET A 191 12.20 -28.58 11.37
N GLU A 192 12.83 -27.54 10.79
CA GLU A 192 14.22 -27.65 10.31
C GLU A 192 15.25 -27.79 11.44
N GLY A 193 15.01 -27.14 12.59
CA GLY A 193 15.84 -27.28 13.79
C GLY A 193 15.79 -28.67 14.46
N ALA A 194 14.81 -29.51 14.10
CA ALA A 194 14.63 -30.86 14.62
C ALA A 194 15.21 -31.97 13.73
N GLY A 195 15.82 -31.65 12.58
CA GLY A 195 16.57 -32.65 11.81
C GLY A 195 16.53 -32.51 10.29
N SER A 196 16.77 -31.33 9.72
CA SER A 196 16.87 -31.21 8.26
C SER A 196 17.97 -30.24 7.85
N LYS A 197 18.94 -30.73 7.08
CA LYS A 197 19.93 -29.89 6.37
C LYS A 197 19.21 -29.19 5.22
N PHE A 198 19.15 -27.87 5.28
CA PHE A 198 18.75 -27.01 4.19
C PHE A 198 19.56 -27.35 2.91
N VAL A 199 18.87 -27.75 1.85
CA VAL A 199 19.39 -27.74 0.49
C VAL A 199 18.71 -26.54 -0.19
N PRO A 200 19.46 -25.48 -0.57
CA PRO A 200 18.87 -24.41 -1.36
C PRO A 200 18.36 -25.00 -2.68
N ALA A 201 17.22 -24.49 -3.16
CA ALA A 201 16.79 -24.73 -4.53
C ALA A 201 17.84 -24.13 -5.48
N SER A 202 18.85 -24.93 -5.82
CA SER A 202 19.68 -24.68 -6.99
C SER A 202 18.77 -24.79 -8.20
N GLY A 203 18.68 -23.70 -8.95
CA GLY A 203 18.21 -23.74 -10.32
C GLY A 203 18.90 -24.87 -11.07
N GLU A 204 18.12 -25.48 -11.94
CA GLU A 204 18.44 -26.60 -12.81
C GLU A 204 19.84 -26.48 -13.43
N GLU A 205 20.74 -27.41 -13.09
CA GLU A 205 21.83 -27.82 -13.98
C GLU A 205 21.77 -29.34 -14.12
N GLY A 206 20.88 -29.78 -15.00
CA GLY A 206 20.89 -31.13 -15.56
C GLY A 206 21.69 -31.14 -16.86
N GLY A 207 22.85 -31.79 -16.82
CA GLY A 207 23.25 -32.80 -17.79
C GLY A 207 23.30 -32.42 -19.28
N ASN A 208 24.52 -32.15 -19.72
CA ASN A 208 25.03 -32.19 -21.08
C ASN A 208 24.69 -33.52 -21.82
N GLU A 209 24.14 -33.46 -23.03
CA GLU A 209 24.33 -34.51 -24.05
C GLU A 209 24.29 -33.88 -25.46
N GLU A 210 25.42 -34.03 -26.17
CA GLU A 210 25.61 -33.70 -27.58
C GLU A 210 24.72 -34.57 -28.48
N LYS A 211 24.13 -34.00 -29.55
CA LYS A 211 24.59 -34.23 -30.93
C LYS A 211 23.68 -33.63 -32.01
N GLU A 212 24.39 -33.18 -33.04
CA GLU A 212 24.08 -33.16 -34.48
C GLU A 212 23.18 -32.06 -35.05
N GLU A 213 23.90 -31.12 -35.67
CA GLU A 213 23.52 -30.30 -36.81
C GLU A 213 22.71 -31.06 -37.87
N LYS A 214 21.69 -30.39 -38.41
CA LYS A 214 21.46 -30.35 -39.85
C LYS A 214 20.74 -29.06 -40.23
N GLU A 215 21.49 -28.19 -40.91
CA GLU A 215 20.96 -27.11 -41.73
C GLU A 215 19.95 -27.66 -42.73
N THR A 216 18.85 -26.94 -42.92
CA THR A 216 18.30 -26.74 -44.26
C THR A 216 17.56 -25.42 -44.32
N SER A 217 18.10 -24.55 -45.16
CA SER A 217 17.58 -23.26 -45.56
C SER A 217 16.45 -23.44 -46.57
N VAL A 218 15.33 -22.74 -46.39
CA VAL A 218 14.48 -22.30 -47.52
C VAL A 218 13.91 -20.92 -47.20
N LYS A 219 14.21 -19.98 -48.09
CA LYS A 219 13.68 -18.62 -48.20
C LYS A 219 12.23 -18.62 -48.68
N ASN A 220 11.49 -17.57 -48.37
CA ASN A 220 10.65 -16.74 -49.28
C ASN A 220 9.75 -15.85 -48.39
N GLU A 221 9.96 -14.54 -48.38
CA GLU A 221 9.50 -13.52 -49.35
C GLU A 221 8.02 -13.11 -49.21
N GLU A 222 7.89 -11.83 -48.85
CA GLU A 222 6.96 -10.80 -49.37
C GLU A 222 5.45 -10.78 -49.07
N GLY A 223 4.97 -9.53 -48.89
CA GLY A 223 3.58 -9.08 -48.94
C GLY A 223 3.17 -8.33 -47.66
N ARG A 224 3.46 -7.05 -47.44
CA ARG A 224 3.02 -5.83 -48.15
C ARG A 224 1.50 -5.76 -48.35
N GLY A 225 0.80 -5.14 -47.39
CA GLY A 225 -0.59 -4.70 -47.52
C GLY A 225 -0.82 -3.43 -46.70
N LYS A 226 -0.74 -2.28 -47.37
CA LYS A 226 -1.31 -1.01 -46.89
C LYS A 226 -2.79 -1.04 -47.22
N ASP A 227 -3.65 -0.62 -46.30
CA ASP A 227 -4.89 0.05 -46.68
C ASP A 227 -5.23 1.19 -45.71
N LYS A 228 -5.44 2.36 -46.32
CA LYS A 228 -6.06 3.56 -45.77
C LYS A 228 -7.49 3.59 -46.31
N GLN A 229 -8.46 4.01 -45.50
CA GLN A 229 -9.58 4.94 -45.80
C GLN A 229 -10.60 4.81 -44.65
N GLY A 230 -10.99 5.91 -43.99
CA GLY A 230 -12.18 6.73 -44.31
C GLY A 230 -13.30 6.26 -43.37
N GLU A 231 -14.00 7.06 -42.56
CA GLU A 231 -14.82 8.27 -42.79
C GLU A 231 -15.03 8.93 -41.40
N LYS A 232 -14.82 10.24 -41.19
CA LYS A 232 -15.81 11.33 -41.30
C LYS A 232 -17.27 10.96 -41.00
N GLY A 233 -17.73 11.32 -39.80
CA GLY A 233 -19.16 11.47 -39.48
C GLY A 233 -19.37 12.74 -38.66
N GLU A 234 -19.91 13.76 -39.32
CA GLU A 234 -20.40 15.02 -38.77
C GLU A 234 -21.74 14.85 -38.02
N GLY A 235 -22.09 15.85 -37.19
CA GLY A 235 -23.44 16.06 -36.67
C GLY A 235 -23.60 15.74 -35.18
N GLY A 236 -24.13 16.61 -34.31
CA GLY A 236 -24.77 17.89 -34.54
C GLY A 236 -25.00 18.64 -33.22
N GLU A 237 -25.19 19.93 -33.41
CA GLU A 237 -25.48 20.99 -32.46
C GLU A 237 -26.98 21.00 -32.09
N ALA A 238 -27.30 21.12 -30.79
CA ALA A 238 -28.51 21.75 -30.23
C ALA A 238 -28.40 21.62 -28.70
N GLY A 239 -28.31 22.68 -27.88
CA GLY A 239 -29.09 23.90 -27.94
C GLY A 239 -30.39 23.70 -27.19
N ARG A 240 -30.42 23.94 -25.87
CA ARG A 240 -31.66 24.34 -25.15
C ARG A 240 -31.34 25.14 -23.89
N LYS A 241 -31.79 26.39 -23.94
CA LYS A 241 -31.91 27.39 -22.87
C LYS A 241 -33.22 27.19 -22.09
N GLY A 242 -33.27 27.76 -20.89
CA GLY A 242 -34.48 28.15 -20.14
C GLY A 242 -35.12 27.00 -19.37
N GLU A 243 -35.62 27.16 -18.14
CA GLU A 243 -36.25 28.31 -17.51
C GLU A 243 -35.95 28.39 -16.01
N GLU A 244 -35.70 29.61 -15.54
CA GLU A 244 -36.03 30.04 -14.17
C GLU A 244 -37.55 30.12 -14.02
N VAL A 245 -38.09 29.56 -12.93
CA VAL A 245 -39.36 30.04 -12.38
C VAL A 245 -39.13 30.29 -10.89
N LYS A 246 -39.09 31.57 -10.53
CA LYS A 246 -39.34 32.05 -9.17
C LYS A 246 -40.83 32.35 -9.05
N ALA A 247 -41.43 31.85 -7.98
CA ALA A 247 -42.48 32.52 -7.22
C ALA A 247 -42.28 32.13 -5.75
#